data_AF-A0AAD1IZ05-F1
#
_entry.id   AF-A0AAD1IZ05-F1
#
_cell.length_a   1.000
_cell.length_b   1.000
_cell.length_c   1.000
_cell.angle_alpha   90.00
_cell.angle_beta   90.00
_cell.angle_gamma   90.00
#
_symmetry.space_group_name_H-M   'P 1'
#
loop_
_entity.id
_entity.type
_entity.pdbx_description
1 polymer ?
#
loop_
_entity_poly.entity_id
_entity_poly.type
_entity_poly.pdbx_seq_one_letter_code
_entity_poly.pdbx_strand_id
1 'polypeptide(L)'
;MVSFVLVLVLVLAVLALAGFVMGYNKLRAADVRVAEALAGIDVELTRRASLIPSLVHTVQTFAAHEKTILDHVSTARAAVASATAGRSVAQRSAAERELDTAVGQVLALGQAYPKLNSSANFLDLQRNLADTENKLAFARQYYNDAVATLNRLTTTIPWMFVAGPAGVSEREYYQTPR
;
A
#
# COMPACT_ATOMS: atom_id res chain seq x y z
N MET A 1 -55.59 -20.90 -3.34
CA MET A 1 -54.75 -20.40 -2.22
C MET A 1 -53.34 -20.99 -2.26
N VAL A 2 -53.15 -22.31 -2.29
CA VAL A 2 -51.81 -22.96 -2.32
C VAL A 2 -50.95 -22.53 -3.52
N SER A 3 -51.51 -22.49 -4.72
CA SER A 3 -50.77 -22.04 -5.93
C SER A 3 -50.27 -20.59 -5.83
N PHE A 4 -51.06 -19.69 -5.25
CA PHE A 4 -50.64 -18.29 -5.03
C PHE A 4 -49.49 -18.18 -4.02
N VAL A 5 -49.56 -18.94 -2.92
CA VAL A 5 -48.47 -19.00 -1.91
C VAL A 5 -47.19 -19.54 -2.54
N LEU A 6 -47.28 -20.59 -3.37
CA LEU A 6 -46.11 -21.15 -4.07
C LEU A 6 -45.48 -20.14 -5.04
N VAL A 7 -46.28 -19.40 -5.80
CA VAL A 7 -45.79 -18.34 -6.70
C VAL A 7 -45.11 -17.23 -5.90
N LEU A 8 -45.67 -16.80 -4.78
CA LEU A 8 -45.07 -15.79 -3.92
C LEU A 8 -43.72 -16.24 -3.35
N VAL A 9 -43.64 -17.48 -2.87
CA VAL A 9 -42.38 -18.08 -2.36
C VAL A 9 -41.33 -18.18 -3.47
N LEU A 10 -41.71 -18.59 -4.67
CA LEU A 10 -40.81 -18.67 -5.82
C LEU A 10 -40.25 -17.28 -6.18
N VAL A 11 -41.10 -16.26 -6.24
CA VAL A 11 -40.67 -14.88 -6.53
C VAL A 11 -39.70 -14.37 -5.46
N LEU A 12 -40.00 -14.59 -4.17
CA LEU A 12 -39.10 -14.22 -3.08
C LEU A 12 -37.76 -14.96 -3.16
N ALA A 13 -37.75 -16.25 -3.50
CA ALA A 13 -36.53 -17.03 -3.67
C ALA A 13 -35.67 -16.51 -4.83
N VAL A 14 -36.29 -16.16 -5.97
CA VAL A 14 -35.59 -15.59 -7.12
C VAL A 14 -34.99 -14.22 -6.78
N LEU A 15 -35.73 -13.36 -6.06
CA LEU A 15 -35.22 -12.06 -5.61
C LEU A 15 -34.06 -12.21 -4.62
N ALA A 16 -34.15 -13.15 -3.68
CA ALA A 16 -33.08 -13.44 -2.74
C ALA A 16 -31.81 -13.94 -3.45
N LEU A 17 -31.96 -14.85 -4.42
CA LEU A 17 -30.84 -15.37 -5.20
C LEU A 17 -30.19 -14.27 -6.06
N ALA A 18 -31.00 -13.43 -6.71
CA ALA A 18 -30.49 -12.29 -7.48
C ALA A 18 -29.69 -11.33 -6.58
N GLY A 19 -30.22 -11.01 -5.39
CA GLY A 19 -29.51 -10.18 -4.40
C GLY A 19 -28.20 -10.81 -3.93
N PHE A 20 -28.19 -12.13 -3.70
CA PHE A 20 -26.99 -12.87 -3.31
C PHE A 20 -25.89 -12.79 -4.38
N VAL A 21 -26.24 -13.06 -5.65
CA VAL A 21 -25.27 -13.01 -6.76
C VAL A 21 -24.70 -11.60 -6.96
N MET A 22 -25.54 -10.57 -6.87
CA MET A 22 -25.09 -9.18 -6.93
C MET A 22 -24.13 -8.84 -5.78
N GLY A 23 -24.47 -9.26 -4.55
CA GLY A 23 -23.64 -9.04 -3.37
C GLY A 23 -22.29 -9.74 -3.46
N TYR A 24 -22.29 -10.98 -3.94
CA TYR A 24 -21.09 -11.79 -4.12
C TYR A 24 -20.13 -11.10 -5.08
N ASN A 25 -20.62 -10.70 -6.27
CA ASN A 25 -19.80 -10.02 -7.26
C ASN A 25 -19.28 -8.67 -6.75
N LYS A 26 -20.12 -7.92 -6.01
CA LYS A 26 -19.73 -6.63 -5.43
C LYS A 26 -18.61 -6.76 -4.40
N LEU A 27 -18.71 -7.74 -3.50
CA LEU A 27 -17.68 -8.01 -2.49
C LEU A 27 -16.38 -8.50 -3.13
N ARG A 28 -16.45 -9.42 -4.10
CA ARG A 28 -15.25 -9.90 -4.83
C ARG A 28 -14.59 -8.78 -5.62
N ALA A 29 -15.36 -7.91 -6.27
CA ALA A 29 -14.82 -6.76 -6.98
C ALA A 29 -14.11 -5.77 -6.02
N ALA A 30 -14.69 -5.51 -4.85
CA ALA A 30 -14.05 -4.68 -3.84
C ALA A 30 -12.76 -5.33 -3.30
N ASP A 31 -12.76 -6.65 -3.09
CA ASP A 31 -11.59 -7.42 -2.63
C ASP A 31 -10.41 -7.36 -3.62
N VAL A 32 -10.71 -7.52 -4.93
CA VAL A 32 -9.74 -7.34 -6.01
C VAL A 32 -9.20 -5.92 -6.04
N ARG A 33 -10.07 -4.91 -5.90
CA ARG A 33 -9.66 -3.49 -5.89
C ARG A 33 -8.70 -3.18 -4.75
N VAL A 34 -8.89 -3.77 -3.56
CA VAL A 34 -7.94 -3.63 -2.45
C VAL A 34 -6.61 -4.30 -2.78
N ALA A 35 -6.61 -5.46 -3.44
CA ALA A 35 -5.37 -6.12 -3.86
C ALA A 35 -4.62 -5.31 -4.93
N GLU A 36 -5.33 -4.73 -5.90
CA GLU A 36 -4.77 -3.82 -6.91
C GLU A 36 -4.17 -2.57 -6.26
N ALA A 37 -4.87 -1.97 -5.30
CA ALA A 37 -4.36 -0.80 -4.59
C ALA A 37 -3.09 -1.11 -3.79
N LEU A 38 -3.03 -2.29 -3.15
CA LEU A 38 -1.83 -2.75 -2.44
C LEU A 38 -0.65 -2.96 -3.39
N ALA A 39 -0.90 -3.55 -4.58
CA ALA A 39 0.11 -3.69 -5.61
C ALA A 39 0.64 -2.32 -6.09
N GLY A 40 -0.21 -1.30 -6.15
CA GLY A 40 0.20 0.08 -6.44
C GLY A 40 1.21 0.63 -5.42
N ILE A 41 1.01 0.34 -4.13
CA ILE A 41 1.98 0.67 -3.08
C ILE A 41 3.29 -0.09 -3.28
N ASP A 42 3.22 -1.39 -3.55
CA ASP A 42 4.41 -2.23 -3.76
C ASP A 42 5.27 -1.74 -4.95
N VAL A 43 4.64 -1.24 -6.02
CA VAL A 43 5.33 -0.64 -7.17
C VAL A 43 6.11 0.61 -6.77
N GLU A 44 5.48 1.55 -6.07
CA GLU A 44 6.13 2.81 -5.69
C GLU A 44 7.20 2.61 -4.60
N LEU A 45 6.99 1.70 -3.64
CA LEU A 45 8.02 1.28 -2.69
C LEU A 45 9.23 0.66 -3.38
N THR A 46 9.00 -0.23 -4.33
CA THR A 46 10.08 -0.87 -5.10
C THR A 46 10.83 0.16 -5.94
N ARG A 47 10.11 1.11 -6.56
CA ARG A 47 10.73 2.23 -7.29
C ARG A 47 11.61 3.07 -6.36
N ARG A 48 11.10 3.48 -5.19
CA ARG A 48 11.89 4.25 -4.20
C ARG A 48 13.13 3.48 -3.73
N ALA A 49 12.98 2.19 -3.41
CA ALA A 49 14.08 1.30 -3.02
C ALA A 49 15.12 1.08 -4.14
N SER A 50 14.71 1.17 -5.41
CA SER A 50 15.62 1.05 -6.57
C SER A 50 16.53 2.26 -6.77
N LEU A 51 16.18 3.43 -6.21
CA LEU A 51 16.99 4.65 -6.26
C LEU A 51 18.12 4.66 -5.21
N ILE A 52 18.01 3.84 -4.16
CA ILE A 52 18.93 3.82 -3.02
C ILE A 52 20.39 3.48 -3.43
N PRO A 53 20.67 2.49 -4.30
CA PRO A 53 22.05 2.23 -4.72
C PRO A 53 22.72 3.45 -5.37
N SER A 54 22.00 4.18 -6.22
CA SER A 54 22.50 5.40 -6.87
C SER A 54 22.70 6.54 -5.86
N LEU A 55 21.82 6.64 -4.86
CA LEU A 55 21.97 7.56 -3.73
C LEU A 55 23.23 7.25 -2.91
N VAL A 56 23.40 6.00 -2.50
CA VAL A 56 24.56 5.53 -1.73
C VAL A 56 25.85 5.82 -2.49
N HIS A 57 25.94 5.46 -3.77
CA HIS A 57 27.12 5.72 -4.60
C HIS A 57 27.45 7.23 -4.70
N THR A 58 26.44 8.06 -4.89
CA THR A 58 26.62 9.52 -4.99
C THR A 58 27.13 10.09 -3.67
N VAL A 59 26.53 9.69 -2.54
CA VAL A 59 26.93 10.18 -1.21
C VAL A 59 28.31 9.67 -0.82
N GLN A 60 28.65 8.41 -1.13
CA GLN A 60 29.98 7.84 -0.86
C GLN A 60 31.12 8.63 -1.51
N THR A 61 30.87 9.28 -2.66
CA THR A 61 31.87 10.11 -3.35
C THR A 61 32.29 11.34 -2.52
N PHE A 62 31.40 11.85 -1.66
CA PHE A 62 31.64 13.07 -0.87
C PHE A 62 31.75 12.83 0.64
N ALA A 63 31.09 11.80 1.15
CA ALA A 63 30.93 11.51 2.58
C ALA A 63 31.24 10.04 2.89
N ALA A 64 32.38 9.54 2.42
CA ALA A 64 32.80 8.13 2.59
C ALA A 64 32.94 7.68 4.07
N HIS A 65 33.05 8.62 5.00
CA HIS A 65 33.15 8.34 6.43
C HIS A 65 31.78 8.04 7.09
N GLU A 66 30.67 8.35 6.41
CA GLU A 66 29.30 8.17 6.92
C GLU A 66 28.76 6.74 6.73
N LYS A 67 29.60 5.75 7.04
CA LYS A 67 29.29 4.32 6.82
C LYS A 67 28.03 3.89 7.56
N THR A 68 27.85 4.32 8.81
CA THR A 68 26.68 3.95 9.61
C THR A 68 25.36 4.36 8.94
N ILE A 69 25.30 5.56 8.36
CA ILE A 69 24.10 6.06 7.68
C ILE A 69 23.88 5.31 6.36
N LEU A 70 24.96 5.05 5.61
CA LEU A 70 24.91 4.33 4.34
C LEU A 70 24.55 2.85 4.51
N ASP A 71 25.01 2.22 5.58
CA ASP A 71 24.63 0.85 5.94
C ASP A 71 23.17 0.79 6.38
N HIS A 72 22.72 1.76 7.19
CA HIS A 72 21.33 1.85 7.62
C HIS A 72 20.35 1.95 6.44
N VAL A 73 20.62 2.82 5.46
CA VAL A 73 19.76 2.92 4.25
C VAL A 73 19.81 1.67 3.38
N SER A 74 20.95 0.97 3.33
CA SER A 74 21.08 -0.31 2.63
C SER A 74 20.26 -1.41 3.30
N THR A 75 20.30 -1.49 4.63
CA THR A 75 19.47 -2.41 5.42
C THR A 75 17.98 -2.08 5.27
N ALA A 76 17.60 -0.81 5.34
CA ALA A 76 16.21 -0.39 5.17
C ALA A 76 15.67 -0.74 3.77
N ARG A 77 16.49 -0.58 2.72
CA ARG A 77 16.17 -1.03 1.36
C ARG A 77 15.91 -2.55 1.31
N ALA A 78 16.75 -3.35 1.96
CA ALA A 78 16.57 -4.79 2.02
C ALA A 78 15.29 -5.19 2.78
N ALA A 79 14.97 -4.47 3.86
CA ALA A 79 13.73 -4.64 4.60
C ALA A 79 12.50 -4.41 3.71
N VAL A 80 12.48 -3.35 2.90
CA VAL A 80 11.40 -3.11 1.92
C VAL A 80 11.25 -4.26 0.94
N ALA A 81 12.36 -4.76 0.36
CA ALA A 81 12.32 -5.89 -0.57
C ALA A 81 11.74 -7.16 0.08
N SER A 82 12.06 -7.40 1.36
CA SER A 82 11.48 -8.53 2.10
C SER A 82 10.00 -8.35 2.42
N ALA A 83 9.59 -7.12 2.74
CA ALA A 83 8.21 -6.81 3.13
C ALA A 83 7.25 -6.86 1.93
N THR A 84 7.67 -6.41 0.76
CA THR A 84 6.87 -6.48 -0.47
C THR A 84 6.71 -7.90 -1.00
N ALA A 85 7.64 -8.81 -0.69
CA ALA A 85 7.50 -10.24 -0.99
C ALA A 85 6.50 -10.96 -0.07
N GLY A 86 6.24 -10.42 1.13
CA GLY A 86 5.27 -10.95 2.08
C GLY A 86 3.82 -10.56 1.75
N ARG A 87 2.87 -11.02 2.57
CA ARG A 87 1.43 -10.62 2.48
C ARG A 87 0.99 -9.60 3.53
N SER A 88 1.85 -9.28 4.49
CA SER A 88 1.48 -8.40 5.60
C SER A 88 1.57 -6.93 5.20
N VAL A 89 0.47 -6.20 5.41
CA VAL A 89 0.38 -4.75 5.25
C VAL A 89 1.17 -4.04 6.36
N ALA A 90 1.08 -4.54 7.59
CA ALA A 90 1.84 -4.02 8.72
C ALA A 90 3.36 -4.09 8.49
N GLN A 91 3.87 -5.19 7.92
CA GLN A 91 5.30 -5.32 7.59
C GLN A 91 5.73 -4.31 6.52
N ARG A 92 4.92 -4.11 5.47
CA ARG A 92 5.19 -3.09 4.44
C ARG A 92 5.24 -1.69 5.04
N SER A 93 4.25 -1.33 5.83
CA SER A 93 4.15 -0.03 6.51
C SER A 93 5.29 0.21 7.50
N ALA A 94 5.78 -0.84 8.18
CA ALA A 94 6.97 -0.74 9.03
C ALA A 94 8.26 -0.53 8.22
N ALA A 95 8.47 -1.33 7.16
CA ALA A 95 9.66 -1.21 6.30
C ALA A 95 9.71 0.12 5.55
N GLU A 96 8.56 0.64 5.11
CA GLU A 96 8.44 1.96 4.51
C GLU A 96 8.90 3.07 5.46
N ARG A 97 8.39 3.07 6.71
CA ARG A 97 8.77 4.07 7.72
C ARG A 97 10.26 4.04 8.04
N GLU A 98 10.83 2.85 8.08
CA GLU A 98 12.27 2.68 8.27
C GLU A 98 13.07 3.23 7.09
N LEU A 99 12.63 2.95 5.86
CA LEU A 99 13.25 3.51 4.65
C LEU A 99 13.15 5.03 4.62
N ASP A 100 12.00 5.59 4.99
CA ASP A 100 11.80 7.04 5.03
C ASP A 100 12.75 7.71 6.03
N THR A 101 12.90 7.12 7.21
CA THR A 101 13.84 7.57 8.25
C THR A 101 15.28 7.52 7.74
N ALA A 102 15.69 6.39 7.15
CA ALA A 102 17.05 6.20 6.63
C ALA A 102 17.37 7.18 5.48
N VAL A 103 16.44 7.36 4.54
CA VAL A 103 16.57 8.34 3.46
C VAL A 103 16.68 9.75 4.04
N GLY A 104 15.85 10.11 5.02
CA GLY A 104 15.92 11.40 5.68
C GLY A 104 17.29 11.70 6.30
N GLN A 105 17.92 10.71 6.95
CA GLN A 105 19.28 10.83 7.48
C GLN A 105 20.32 11.06 6.37
N VAL A 106 20.22 10.33 5.25
CA VAL A 106 21.11 10.52 4.10
C VAL A 106 20.94 11.93 3.50
N LEU A 107 19.71 12.42 3.40
CA LEU A 107 19.44 13.77 2.88
C LEU A 107 19.96 14.87 3.81
N ALA A 108 19.94 14.64 5.12
CA ALA A 108 20.52 15.56 6.10
C ALA A 108 22.04 15.74 5.95
N LEU A 109 22.76 14.77 5.38
CA LEU A 109 24.19 14.90 5.06
C LEU A 109 24.47 16.04 4.08
N GLY A 110 23.51 16.43 3.24
CA GLY A 110 23.65 17.60 2.38
C GLY A 110 23.95 18.89 3.16
N GLN A 111 23.47 19.01 4.40
CA GLN A 111 23.73 20.18 5.24
C GLN A 111 25.17 20.21 5.76
N ALA A 112 25.74 19.04 6.08
CA ALA A 112 27.12 18.90 6.56
C ALA A 112 28.15 18.92 5.41
N TYR A 113 27.74 18.55 4.19
CA TYR A 113 28.61 18.44 3.02
C TYR A 113 28.12 19.34 1.87
N PRO A 114 28.52 20.64 1.82
CA PRO A 114 28.04 21.58 0.80
C PRO A 114 28.27 21.12 -0.65
N LYS A 115 29.41 20.45 -0.91
CA LYS A 115 29.73 19.91 -2.24
C LYS A 115 28.75 18.82 -2.70
N LEU A 116 28.25 18.01 -1.76
CA LEU A 116 27.21 17.02 -2.03
C LEU A 116 25.88 17.72 -2.35
N ASN A 117 25.52 18.73 -1.57
CA ASN A 117 24.28 19.49 -1.75
C ASN A 117 24.22 20.21 -3.11
N SER A 118 25.36 20.65 -3.64
CA SER A 118 25.46 21.26 -4.98
C SER A 118 25.60 20.25 -6.11
N SER A 119 25.71 18.95 -5.83
CA SER A 119 25.87 17.94 -6.87
C SER A 119 24.55 17.74 -7.63
N ALA A 120 24.59 17.90 -8.96
CA ALA A 120 23.43 17.70 -9.82
C ALA A 120 22.80 16.31 -9.61
N ASN A 121 23.62 15.26 -9.53
CA ASN A 121 23.15 13.89 -9.29
C ASN A 121 22.40 13.75 -7.97
N PHE A 122 22.87 14.42 -6.91
CA PHE A 122 22.22 14.36 -5.59
C PHE A 122 20.90 15.14 -5.57
N LEU A 123 20.85 16.30 -6.22
CA LEU A 123 19.63 17.08 -6.38
C LEU A 123 18.57 16.33 -7.21
N ASP A 124 18.97 15.65 -8.28
CA ASP A 124 18.06 14.86 -9.10
C ASP A 124 17.53 13.63 -8.35
N LEU A 125 18.37 12.97 -7.54
CA LEU A 125 17.93 11.89 -6.67
C LEU A 125 16.92 12.38 -5.62
N GLN A 126 17.17 13.53 -4.99
CA GLN A 126 16.22 14.15 -4.06
C GLN A 126 14.85 14.40 -4.71
N ARG A 127 14.83 14.95 -5.91
CA ARG A 127 13.59 15.17 -6.68
C ARG A 127 12.85 13.87 -6.95
N ASN A 128 13.55 12.84 -7.45
CA ASN A 128 12.95 11.53 -7.71
C ASN A 128 12.43 10.85 -6.43
N LEU A 129 13.15 10.98 -5.31
CA LEU A 129 12.71 10.47 -4.01
C LEU A 129 11.46 11.21 -3.50
N ALA A 130 11.41 12.53 -3.65
CA ALA A 130 10.23 13.32 -3.30
C ALA A 130 9.02 12.98 -4.19
N ASP A 131 9.22 12.82 -5.50
CA ASP A 131 8.16 12.45 -6.44
C ASP A 131 7.61 11.05 -6.15
N THR A 132 8.48 10.10 -5.81
CA THR A 132 8.05 8.75 -5.40
C THR A 132 7.31 8.76 -4.07
N GLU A 133 7.72 9.58 -3.09
CA GLU A 133 7.00 9.74 -1.83
C GLU A 133 5.60 10.35 -2.04
N ASN A 134 5.49 11.36 -2.91
CA ASN A 134 4.19 11.93 -3.27
C ASN A 134 3.26 10.87 -3.89
N LYS A 135 3.76 10.08 -4.84
CA LYS A 135 2.99 8.97 -5.44
C LYS A 135 2.61 7.90 -4.41
N LEU A 136 3.53 7.58 -3.51
CA LEU A 136 3.29 6.63 -2.42
C LEU A 136 2.22 7.15 -1.45
N ALA A 137 2.19 8.45 -1.14
CA ALA A 137 1.11 9.08 -0.38
C ALA A 137 -0.27 8.88 -1.04
N PHE A 138 -0.37 9.13 -2.35
CA PHE A 138 -1.61 8.87 -3.09
C PHE A 138 -1.97 7.38 -3.12
N ALA A 139 -0.99 6.49 -3.30
CA ALA A 139 -1.22 5.04 -3.30
C ALA A 139 -1.74 4.55 -1.94
N ARG A 140 -1.19 5.07 -0.82
CA ARG A 140 -1.66 4.80 0.54
C ARG A 140 -3.11 5.25 0.74
N GLN A 141 -3.43 6.47 0.32
CA GLN A 141 -4.80 6.98 0.38
C GLN A 141 -5.75 6.09 -0.44
N TYR A 142 -5.39 5.79 -1.68
CA TYR A 142 -6.19 4.95 -2.57
C TYR A 142 -6.45 3.55 -1.98
N TYR A 143 -5.43 2.93 -1.38
CA TYR A 143 -5.58 1.66 -0.67
C TYR A 143 -6.53 1.79 0.52
N ASN A 144 -6.35 2.81 1.36
CA ASN A 144 -7.21 3.03 2.51
C ASN A 144 -8.68 3.26 2.10
N ASP A 145 -8.93 4.00 1.00
CA ASP A 145 -10.28 4.21 0.47
C ASP A 145 -10.91 2.90 -0.05
N ALA A 146 -10.10 2.05 -0.71
CA ALA A 146 -10.53 0.73 -1.14
C ALA A 146 -10.86 -0.18 0.06
N VAL A 147 -10.01 -0.19 1.09
CA VAL A 147 -10.23 -0.94 2.34
C VAL A 147 -11.48 -0.43 3.06
N ALA A 148 -11.67 0.89 3.17
CA ALA A 148 -12.87 1.46 3.77
C ALA A 148 -14.15 1.04 3.04
N THR A 149 -14.09 0.98 1.71
CA THR A 149 -15.21 0.50 0.89
C THR A 149 -15.49 -0.98 1.14
N LEU A 150 -14.44 -1.82 1.16
CA LEU A 150 -14.55 -3.24 1.44
C LEU A 150 -15.14 -3.49 2.84
N ASN A 151 -14.54 -2.89 3.86
CA ASN A 151 -14.94 -3.05 5.26
C ASN A 151 -16.38 -2.55 5.49
N ARG A 152 -16.81 -1.48 4.80
CA ARG A 152 -18.21 -1.04 4.83
C ARG A 152 -19.15 -2.08 4.23
N LEU A 153 -18.76 -2.70 3.10
CA LEU A 153 -19.58 -3.75 2.47
C LEU A 153 -19.65 -5.02 3.34
N THR A 154 -18.59 -5.38 4.05
CA THR A 154 -18.60 -6.57 4.93
C THR A 154 -19.41 -6.35 6.21
N THR A 155 -19.62 -5.11 6.64
CA THR A 155 -20.33 -4.76 7.89
C THR A 155 -21.78 -4.27 7.68
N THR A 156 -22.18 -3.95 6.46
CA THR A 156 -23.49 -3.34 6.18
C THR A 156 -24.47 -4.34 5.54
N ILE A 157 -25.74 -4.27 5.93
CA ILE A 157 -26.85 -5.04 5.33
C ILE A 157 -27.17 -4.46 3.93
N PRO A 158 -27.48 -5.30 2.91
CA PRO A 158 -27.62 -6.77 2.97
C PRO A 158 -26.32 -7.56 2.77
N TRP A 159 -25.21 -6.89 2.48
CA TRP A 159 -23.97 -7.50 2.00
C TRP A 159 -23.22 -8.31 3.06
N MET A 160 -23.35 -7.95 4.34
CA MET A 160 -22.75 -8.69 5.47
C MET A 160 -23.08 -10.19 5.45
N PHE A 161 -24.29 -10.59 5.03
CA PHE A 161 -24.69 -12.00 4.94
C PHE A 161 -24.00 -12.76 3.80
N VAL A 162 -23.44 -12.05 2.82
CA VAL A 162 -22.77 -12.62 1.65
C VAL A 162 -21.24 -12.66 1.82
N ALA A 163 -20.68 -11.89 2.78
CA ALA A 163 -19.24 -11.79 3.02
C ALA A 163 -18.56 -13.14 3.29
N GLY A 164 -19.14 -13.95 4.20
CA GLY A 164 -18.63 -15.29 4.53
C GLY A 164 -18.55 -16.21 3.30
N PRO A 165 -19.67 -16.45 2.58
CA PRO A 165 -19.67 -17.24 1.35
C PRO A 165 -18.75 -16.69 0.24
N ALA A 166 -18.54 -15.38 0.17
CA ALA A 166 -17.63 -14.76 -0.79
C ALA A 166 -16.13 -14.94 -0.43
N GLY A 167 -15.83 -15.45 0.76
CA GLY A 167 -14.46 -15.55 1.28
C GLY A 167 -13.81 -14.17 1.45
N VAL A 168 -14.62 -13.13 1.69
CA VAL A 168 -14.17 -11.76 1.84
C VAL A 168 -14.33 -11.34 3.30
N SER A 169 -13.23 -10.92 3.90
CA SER A 169 -13.18 -10.41 5.27
C SER A 169 -12.73 -8.95 5.28
N GLU A 170 -12.89 -8.30 6.43
CA GLU A 170 -12.28 -7.00 6.67
C GLU A 170 -10.77 -7.06 6.43
N ARG A 171 -10.22 -5.94 5.96
CA ARG A 171 -8.78 -5.75 5.78
C ARG A 171 -8.28 -4.58 6.62
N GLU A 172 -7.01 -4.67 7.00
CA GLU A 172 -6.31 -3.64 7.74
C GLU A 172 -6.02 -2.44 6.85
N TYR A 173 -6.09 -1.23 7.42
CA TYR A 173 -5.61 -0.02 6.76
C TYR A 173 -4.08 0.00 6.73
N TYR A 174 -3.50 0.66 5.72
CA TYR A 174 -2.04 0.75 5.56
C TYR A 174 -1.38 1.62 6.64
N GLN A 175 -2.10 2.67 7.04
CA GLN A 175 -1.79 3.54 8.17
C GLN A 175 -3.13 3.94 8.79
N THR A 176 -3.28 3.78 10.11
CA THR A 176 -4.45 4.27 10.83
C THR A 176 -4.42 5.80 10.78
N PRO A 177 -5.50 6.48 10.32
CA PRO A 177 -5.61 7.92 10.52
C PRO A 177 -5.42 8.21 12.02
N ARG A 178 -4.46 9.08 12.36
CA ARG A 178 -4.37 9.62 13.71
C ARG A 178 -5.55 10.54 13.98
#